data_AF-A0A1V6YFJ1-F1
#
_entry.id   AF-A0A1V6YFJ1-F1
#
_cell.length_a   1.000
_cell.length_b   1.000
_cell.length_c   1.000
_cell.angle_alpha   90.00
_cell.angle_beta   90.00
_cell.angle_gamma   90.00
#
_symmetry.space_group_name_H-M   'P 1'
#
loop_
_entity.id
_entity.type
_entity.pdbx_description
1 polymer ?
#
loop_
_entity_poly.entity_id
_entity_poly.type
_entity_poly.pdbx_seq_one_letter_code
_entity_poly.pdbx_strand_id
1 'polypeptide(L)'
;MPVPETTMPLGQMPFAVINLDNDLQELICLKTALRFYDETVGVRNLTMEMTPTNPAFDILSNPVIRNLHIETWIQAKIKEESLQRSIVADFNRLPHDMKYLFVRANRSTLQEPEFWALAIGFDTTFVGDGRSIIFED
;
A
#
# COMPACT_ATOMS: atom_id res chain seq x y z
N MET A 1 -10.20 45.42 -5.26
CA MET A 1 -9.27 44.45 -4.64
C MET A 1 -9.31 43.20 -5.50
N PRO A 2 -8.25 42.84 -6.25
CA PRO A 2 -8.22 41.53 -6.91
C PRO A 2 -7.76 40.48 -5.89
N VAL A 3 -8.49 39.37 -5.84
CA VAL A 3 -8.15 38.17 -5.05
C VAL A 3 -7.00 37.46 -5.76
N PRO A 4 -5.94 36.99 -5.07
CA PRO A 4 -4.91 36.20 -5.71
C PRO A 4 -5.46 34.80 -5.99
N GLU A 5 -5.86 34.56 -7.23
CA GLU A 5 -6.05 33.20 -7.74
C GLU A 5 -4.71 32.49 -7.67
N THR A 6 -4.61 31.53 -6.75
CA THR A 6 -3.46 30.62 -6.68
C THR A 6 -3.68 29.57 -7.77
N THR A 7 -3.45 29.96 -9.03
CA THR A 7 -3.43 29.03 -10.16
C THR A 7 -2.15 28.21 -10.02
N MET A 8 -2.27 26.99 -9.50
CA MET A 8 -1.17 26.03 -9.63
C MET A 8 -0.93 25.76 -11.12
N PRO A 9 0.34 25.66 -11.56
CA PRO A 9 0.66 25.51 -12.97
C PRO A 9 0.11 24.17 -13.49
N LEU A 10 -0.77 24.25 -14.49
CA LEU A 10 -1.43 23.14 -15.21
C LEU A 10 -0.47 22.04 -15.73
N GLY A 11 0.86 22.27 -15.73
CA GLY A 11 1.87 21.35 -16.28
C GLY A 11 2.47 20.34 -15.29
N GLN A 12 2.35 20.53 -13.97
CA GLN A 12 2.80 19.54 -12.96
C GLN A 12 1.72 18.51 -12.61
N MET A 13 0.53 18.71 -13.17
CA MET A 13 -0.73 18.08 -12.83
C MET A 13 -0.93 16.62 -13.30
N PRO A 14 -0.23 16.09 -14.33
CA PRO A 14 -0.25 14.65 -14.65
C PRO A 14 0.73 13.83 -13.80
N PHE A 15 1.90 14.39 -13.48
CA PHE A 15 3.00 13.63 -12.87
C PHE A 15 2.71 13.18 -11.45
N ALA A 16 2.05 14.01 -10.65
CA ALA A 16 1.71 13.65 -9.27
C ALA A 16 0.74 12.47 -9.20
N VAL A 17 -0.26 12.42 -10.10
CA VAL A 17 -1.21 11.31 -10.18
C VAL A 17 -0.55 10.05 -10.71
N ILE A 18 0.35 10.17 -11.70
CA ILE A 18 1.12 9.03 -12.23
C ILE A 18 2.06 8.46 -11.17
N ASN A 19 2.77 9.31 -10.42
CA ASN A 19 3.64 8.87 -9.34
C ASN A 19 2.85 8.15 -8.25
N LEU A 20 1.69 8.70 -7.88
CA LEU A 20 0.81 8.08 -6.89
C LEU A 20 0.26 6.72 -7.38
N ASP A 21 -0.02 6.59 -8.68
CA ASP A 21 -0.43 5.33 -9.30
C ASP A 21 0.70 4.29 -9.26
N ASN A 22 1.92 4.70 -9.60
CA ASN A 22 3.11 3.85 -9.52
C ASN A 22 3.37 3.39 -8.08
N ASP A 23 3.28 4.29 -7.10
CA ASP A 23 3.44 3.96 -5.68
C ASP A 23 2.37 2.96 -5.21
N LEU A 24 1.12 3.14 -5.66
CA LEU A 24 0.04 2.20 -5.36
C LEU A 24 0.32 0.82 -5.99
N GLN A 25 0.76 0.76 -7.25
CA GLN A 25 1.12 -0.50 -7.90
C GLN A 25 2.31 -1.19 -7.22
N GLU A 26 3.32 -0.42 -6.81
CA GLU A 26 4.46 -0.95 -6.05
C GLU A 26 3.99 -1.54 -4.72
N LEU A 27 3.07 -0.88 -4.02
CA LEU A 27 2.53 -1.38 -2.76
C LEU A 27 1.74 -2.68 -2.93
N ILE A 28 0.91 -2.79 -3.98
CA ILE A 28 0.20 -4.03 -4.32
C ILE A 28 1.19 -5.17 -4.58
N CYS A 29 2.23 -4.90 -5.37
CA CYS A 29 3.27 -5.89 -5.68
C CYS A 29 3.99 -6.34 -4.41
N LEU A 30 4.38 -5.40 -3.55
CA LEU A 30 5.08 -5.66 -2.30
C LEU A 30 4.23 -6.50 -1.34
N LYS A 31 2.95 -6.15 -1.19
CA LYS A 31 1.99 -6.92 -0.38
C LYS A 31 1.79 -8.33 -0.88
N THR A 32 1.63 -8.47 -2.19
CA THR A 32 1.48 -9.77 -2.83
C THR A 32 2.73 -10.63 -2.57
N ALA A 33 3.92 -10.05 -2.75
CA ALA A 33 5.18 -10.73 -2.47
C ALA A 33 5.34 -11.12 -0.99
N LEU A 34 4.98 -10.23 -0.06
CA LEU A 34 5.01 -10.52 1.38
C LEU A 34 4.03 -11.63 1.76
N ARG A 35 2.82 -11.65 1.18
CA ARG A 35 1.86 -12.73 1.41
C ARG A 35 2.37 -14.07 0.91
N PHE A 36 2.88 -14.12 -0.33
CA PHE A 36 3.48 -15.34 -0.88
C PHE A 36 4.69 -15.79 -0.07
N TYR A 37 5.50 -14.84 0.41
CA TYR A 37 6.62 -15.15 1.29
C TYR A 37 6.14 -15.78 2.60
N ASP A 38 5.11 -15.23 3.23
CA ASP A 38 4.55 -15.77 4.48
C ASP A 38 3.93 -17.18 4.29
N GLU A 39 3.30 -17.44 3.15
CA GLU A 39 2.73 -18.75 2.80
C GLU A 39 3.80 -19.82 2.54
N THR A 40 4.94 -19.44 1.93
CA THR A 40 5.96 -20.38 1.44
C THR A 40 7.12 -20.56 2.40
N VAL A 41 7.65 -19.46 2.92
CA VAL A 41 8.83 -19.43 3.78
C VAL A 41 8.43 -18.99 5.17
N GLY A 42 7.85 -17.80 5.30
CA GLY A 42 7.23 -17.20 6.48
C GLY A 42 8.10 -17.19 7.75
N VAL A 43 8.00 -16.11 8.54
CA VAL A 43 8.66 -16.07 9.86
C VAL A 43 8.23 -17.26 10.73
N ARG A 44 6.99 -17.74 10.56
CA ARG A 44 6.48 -18.96 11.19
C ARG A 44 7.29 -20.21 10.80
N ASN A 45 7.52 -20.50 9.52
CA ASN A 45 8.28 -21.71 9.18
C ASN A 45 9.77 -21.54 9.49
N LEU A 46 10.29 -20.31 9.45
CA LEU A 46 11.65 -19.97 9.90
C LEU A 46 11.87 -20.11 11.42
N THR A 47 10.80 -20.23 12.21
CA THR A 47 10.85 -20.38 13.67
C THR A 47 10.32 -21.73 14.17
N MET A 48 9.85 -22.60 13.26
CA MET A 48 9.46 -23.98 13.57
C MET A 48 10.69 -24.87 13.78
N GLU A 49 10.51 -25.98 14.50
CA GLU A 49 11.56 -27.01 14.63
C GLU A 49 12.06 -27.47 13.26
N MET A 50 13.38 -27.64 13.15
CA MET A 50 14.04 -28.15 11.94
C MET A 50 13.61 -29.59 11.68
N THR A 51 12.58 -29.76 10.86
CA THR A 51 12.11 -31.05 10.39
C THR A 51 12.27 -31.13 8.87
N PRO A 52 12.62 -32.30 8.30
CA PRO A 52 12.74 -32.47 6.85
C PRO A 52 11.46 -32.17 6.07
N THR A 53 10.32 -32.11 6.75
CA THR A 53 9.00 -31.75 6.22
C THR A 53 8.75 -30.25 6.18
N ASN A 54 9.64 -29.42 6.73
CA ASN A 54 9.51 -27.97 6.68
C ASN A 54 9.90 -27.46 5.27
N PRO A 55 9.02 -26.72 4.58
CA PRO A 55 9.32 -26.19 3.23
C PRO A 55 10.51 -25.20 3.22
N ALA A 56 10.91 -24.67 4.38
CA ALA A 56 12.08 -23.82 4.56
C ALA A 56 13.31 -24.56 5.13
N PHE A 57 13.34 -25.90 5.15
CA PHE A 57 14.42 -26.69 5.76
C PHE A 57 15.83 -26.31 5.27
N ASP A 58 16.00 -26.11 3.96
CA ASP A 58 17.29 -25.71 3.38
C ASP A 58 17.73 -24.30 3.81
N ILE A 59 16.77 -23.38 3.96
CA ILE A 59 16.99 -22.00 4.45
C ILE A 59 17.34 -22.02 5.94
N LEU A 60 16.61 -22.83 6.72
CA LEU A 60 16.81 -22.99 8.16
C LEU A 60 18.18 -23.57 8.50
N SER A 61 18.65 -24.53 7.70
CA SER A 61 19.90 -25.26 7.93
C SER A 61 21.14 -24.36 7.84
N ASN A 62 21.04 -23.18 7.23
CA ASN A 62 22.10 -22.20 7.19
C ASN A 62 21.72 -20.92 7.96
N PRO A 63 22.34 -20.64 9.13
CA PRO A 63 21.97 -19.51 9.97
C PRO A 63 22.22 -18.14 9.30
N VAL A 64 23.20 -18.04 8.39
CA VAL A 64 23.46 -16.80 7.65
C VAL A 64 22.31 -16.51 6.68
N ILE A 65 21.88 -17.53 5.94
CA ILE A 65 20.77 -17.42 4.99
C ILE A 65 19.46 -17.14 5.72
N ARG A 66 19.20 -17.84 6.84
CA ARG A 66 18.04 -17.56 7.70
C ARG A 66 18.00 -16.11 8.18
N ASN A 67 19.10 -15.58 8.69
CA ASN A 67 19.14 -14.19 9.18
C ASN A 67 18.93 -13.18 8.05
N LEU A 68 19.53 -13.40 6.88
CA LEU A 68 19.29 -12.57 5.70
C LEU A 68 17.81 -12.53 5.29
N HIS A 69 17.14 -13.70 5.32
CA HIS A 69 15.71 -13.81 5.06
C HIS A 69 14.86 -13.02 6.06
N ILE A 70 15.18 -13.11 7.35
CA ILE A 70 14.50 -12.35 8.41
C ILE A 70 14.70 -10.84 8.20
N GLU A 71 15.94 -10.40 8.01
CA GLU A 71 16.26 -8.98 7.78
C GLU A 71 15.55 -8.44 6.54
N THR A 72 15.57 -9.19 5.43
CA THR A 72 14.89 -8.80 4.19
C THR A 72 13.39 -8.65 4.39
N TRP A 73 12.76 -9.57 5.12
CA TRP A 73 11.34 -9.50 5.44
C TRP A 73 11.00 -8.27 6.30
N ILE A 74 11.83 -7.97 7.31
CA ILE A 74 11.67 -6.75 8.14
C ILE A 74 11.77 -5.50 7.28
N GLN A 75 12.76 -5.41 6.39
CA GLN A 75 12.94 -4.26 5.49
C GLN A 75 11.74 -4.11 4.54
N ALA A 76 11.22 -5.22 3.99
CA ALA A 76 10.04 -5.21 3.15
C ALA A 76 8.80 -4.69 3.91
N LYS A 77 8.60 -5.10 5.17
CA LYS A 77 7.52 -4.60 6.03
C LYS A 77 7.64 -3.10 6.33
N ILE A 78 8.84 -2.63 6.65
CA ILE A 78 9.10 -1.20 6.86
C ILE A 78 8.78 -0.40 5.60
N LYS A 79 9.18 -0.92 4.42
CA LYS A 79 8.90 -0.29 3.14
C LYS A 79 7.40 -0.25 2.83
N GLU A 80 6.68 -1.33 3.09
CA GLU A 80 5.21 -1.43 2.94
C GLU A 80 4.51 -0.29 3.70
N GLU A 81 4.82 -0.15 5.00
CA GLU A 81 4.24 0.90 5.83
C GLU A 81 4.63 2.30 5.37
N SER A 82 5.89 2.50 4.98
CA SER A 82 6.38 3.78 4.50
C SER A 82 5.65 4.22 3.23
N LEU A 83 5.45 3.28 2.29
CA LEU A 83 4.80 3.53 1.03
C LEU A 83 3.30 3.83 1.23
N GLN A 84 2.63 3.08 2.11
CA GLN A 84 1.24 3.37 2.48
C GLN A 84 1.08 4.78 3.06
N ARG A 85 1.97 5.21 3.98
CA ARG A 85 1.95 6.57 4.52
C ARG A 85 2.22 7.63 3.44
N SER A 86 3.14 7.36 2.52
CA SER A 86 3.46 8.29 1.42
C SER A 86 2.26 8.46 0.50
N ILE A 87 1.60 7.37 0.09
CA ILE A 87 0.41 7.41 -0.77
C ILE A 87 -0.69 8.25 -0.13
N VAL A 88 -0.98 8.05 1.15
CA VAL A 88 -2.00 8.85 1.86
C VAL A 88 -1.61 10.33 1.89
N ALA A 89 -0.35 10.64 2.18
CA ALA A 89 0.15 12.01 2.23
C ALA A 89 0.08 12.71 0.87
N ASP A 90 0.52 12.03 -0.19
CA ASP A 90 0.55 12.58 -1.55
C ASP A 90 -0.85 12.67 -2.16
N PHE A 91 -1.71 11.68 -1.90
CA PHE A 91 -3.13 11.78 -2.22
C PHE A 91 -3.75 13.02 -1.57
N ASN A 92 -3.50 13.27 -0.28
CA ASN A 92 -4.08 14.41 0.43
C ASN A 92 -3.65 15.77 -0.14
N ARG A 93 -2.46 15.86 -0.74
CA ARG A 93 -1.95 17.05 -1.43
C ARG A 93 -2.59 17.30 -2.80
N LEU A 94 -3.25 16.30 -3.38
CA LEU A 94 -3.89 16.46 -4.69
C LEU A 94 -5.13 17.37 -4.61
N PRO A 95 -5.38 18.18 -5.66
CA PRO A 95 -6.66 18.86 -5.88
C PRO A 95 -7.84 17.87 -5.94
N HIS A 96 -9.03 18.34 -5.59
CA HIS A 96 -10.25 17.51 -5.52
C HIS A 96 -10.53 16.73 -6.82
N ASP A 97 -10.44 17.40 -7.97
CA ASP A 97 -10.71 16.77 -9.28
C ASP A 97 -9.73 15.63 -9.61
N MET A 98 -8.49 15.73 -9.12
CA MET A 98 -7.49 14.68 -9.30
C MET A 98 -7.67 13.52 -8.35
N LYS A 99 -8.05 13.80 -7.11
CA LYS A 99 -8.45 12.76 -6.16
C LYS A 99 -9.58 11.93 -6.75
N TYR A 100 -10.57 12.59 -7.35
CA TYR A 100 -11.66 11.93 -8.06
C TYR A 100 -11.16 11.04 -9.23
N LEU A 101 -10.28 11.57 -10.09
CA LEU A 101 -9.71 10.79 -11.20
C LEU A 101 -8.91 9.59 -10.71
N PHE A 102 -8.06 9.76 -9.70
CA PHE A 102 -7.27 8.70 -9.11
C PHE A 102 -8.14 7.60 -8.50
N VAL A 103 -9.14 7.98 -7.68
CA VAL A 103 -10.06 7.02 -7.05
C VAL A 103 -10.84 6.25 -8.11
N ARG A 104 -11.32 6.94 -9.15
CA ARG A 104 -12.06 6.30 -10.24
C ARG A 104 -11.19 5.32 -11.04
N ALA A 105 -9.94 5.66 -11.31
CA ALA A 105 -9.00 4.80 -12.03
C ALA A 105 -8.62 3.55 -11.23
N ASN A 106 -8.46 3.69 -9.91
CA ASN A 106 -7.96 2.65 -9.01
C ASN A 106 -9.05 1.99 -8.15
N ARG A 107 -10.32 2.11 -8.56
CA ARG A 107 -11.48 1.71 -7.75
C ARG A 107 -11.39 0.28 -7.20
N SER A 108 -10.95 -0.69 -8.02
CA SER A 108 -10.85 -2.09 -7.60
C SER A 108 -9.80 -2.31 -6.51
N THR A 109 -8.68 -1.60 -6.58
CA THR A 109 -7.60 -1.69 -5.61
C THR A 109 -7.98 -0.98 -4.31
N LEU A 110 -8.60 0.19 -4.43
CA LEU A 110 -8.98 0.99 -3.28
C LEU A 110 -10.10 0.35 -2.45
N GLN A 111 -10.79 -0.68 -2.97
CA GLN A 111 -11.74 -1.52 -2.22
C GLN A 111 -11.08 -2.40 -1.15
N GLU A 112 -9.75 -2.42 -1.03
CA GLU A 112 -9.11 -3.01 0.15
C GLU A 112 -9.37 -2.15 1.40
N PRO A 113 -9.69 -2.76 2.57
CA PRO A 113 -10.14 -2.03 3.78
C PRO A 113 -9.24 -0.87 4.23
N GLU A 114 -7.95 -1.02 4.00
CA GLU A 114 -6.89 -0.10 4.37
C GLU A 114 -6.76 1.13 3.47
N PHE A 115 -7.39 1.12 2.28
CA PHE A 115 -7.47 2.27 1.37
C PHE A 115 -8.87 2.86 1.25
N TRP A 116 -9.86 2.31 1.95
CA TRP A 116 -11.23 2.81 1.95
C TRP A 116 -11.31 4.31 2.27
N ALA A 117 -10.52 4.76 3.24
CA ALA A 117 -10.48 6.16 3.63
C ALA A 117 -10.10 7.11 2.47
N LEU A 118 -9.38 6.64 1.45
CA LEU A 118 -9.03 7.44 0.27
C LEU A 118 -10.18 7.55 -0.72
N ALA A 119 -11.02 6.51 -0.82
CA ALA A 119 -12.10 6.44 -1.80
C ALA A 119 -13.45 6.98 -1.27
N ILE A 120 -13.65 6.95 0.04
CA ILE A 120 -14.86 7.48 0.70
C ILE A 120 -14.99 8.97 0.40
N GLY A 121 -16.15 9.37 -0.14
CA GLY A 121 -16.45 10.75 -0.53
C GLY A 121 -16.13 11.11 -1.99
N PHE A 122 -15.39 10.24 -2.71
CA PHE A 122 -15.08 10.43 -4.13
C PHE A 122 -15.79 9.44 -5.05
N ASP A 123 -16.26 8.31 -4.53
CA ASP A 123 -17.08 7.34 -5.25
C ASP A 123 -18.36 7.02 -4.43
N THR A 124 -19.52 7.42 -4.96
CA THR A 124 -20.83 7.21 -4.34
C THR A 124 -21.33 5.76 -4.44
N THR A 125 -20.69 4.97 -5.29
CA THR A 125 -20.93 3.53 -5.45
C THR A 125 -19.88 2.70 -4.72
N PHE A 126 -19.05 3.34 -3.90
CA PHE A 126 -18.06 2.68 -3.07
C PHE A 126 -18.75 2.02 -1.88
N VAL A 127 -19.07 0.74 -2.04
CA VAL A 127 -19.61 -0.08 -0.95
C VAL A 127 -18.42 -0.74 -0.26
N GLY A 128 -17.85 -0.04 0.73
CA GLY A 128 -17.00 -0.71 1.71
C GLY A 128 -17.88 -1.71 2.46
N ASP A 129 -17.43 -2.95 2.58
CA ASP A 129 -18.15 -4.01 3.29
C ASP A 129 -18.29 -3.64 4.78
N GLY A 130 -19.37 -2.92 5.09
CA GLY A 130 -19.92 -2.72 6.42
C GLY A 130 -19.00 -2.12 7.48
N ARG A 131 -18.78 -0.80 7.44
CA ARG A 131 -18.68 0.05 8.65
C ARG A 131 -18.82 1.51 8.24
N SER A 132 -20.02 2.06 8.42
CA SER A 132 -20.24 3.51 8.36
C SER A 132 -19.28 4.19 9.33
N ILE A 133 -18.29 4.89 8.81
CA ILE A 133 -17.49 5.82 9.62
C ILE A 133 -18.36 7.08 9.75
N ILE A 134 -19.00 7.21 10.91
CA ILE A 134 -19.65 8.45 11.32
C ILE A 134 -18.52 9.44 11.58
N PHE A 135 -18.45 10.52 10.82
CA PHE A 135 -17.67 11.70 11.22
C PHE A 135 -18.50 12.41 12.29
N GLU A 136 -18.01 12.47 13.52
CA GLU A 136 -18.53 13.41 14.52
C GLU A 136 -17.97 14.81 14.19
N ASP A 137 -18.87 15.80 14.15
CA ASP A 137 -18.63 17.23 13.86
C ASP A 137 -17.71 17.92 14.87
#